data_AF-A0A7W0G3U1-F1
#
_entry.id   AF-A0A7W0G3U1-F1
#
_cell.length_a   1.000
_cell.length_b   1.000
_cell.length_c   1.000
_cell.angle_alpha   90.00
_cell.angle_beta   90.00
_cell.angle_gamma   90.00
#
_symmetry.space_group_name_H-M   'P 1'
#
loop_
_entity.id
_entity.type
_entity.pdbx_description
1 polymer ?
#
loop_
_entity_poly.entity_id
_entity_poly.type
_entity_poly.pdbx_seq_one_letter_code
_entity_poly.pdbx_strand_id
1 'polypeptide(L)'
;MRISRRPSGGRGEYELAGTLRGIRARDLADHYINLELPGGLLVLTRIRVVEQGGKLRLRMRGADIQIQKQITAAFLMPDSQREFGTLGAGEPVLQEGAYAVEHIEAHSLIIIPPETAVLKVNKIIVANRSHLAEEVDLRERAAMLQEAWKRRQDFPNEIAALLQRHEAIVRSGTITRAAETVAAQIRVRVFERSADIGIVYGERGDVLPKLADALRYEVPKPSIAVDNVDPE
;
A
#
# COMPACT_ATOMS: atom_id res chain seq x y z
N MET A 1 2.73 0.46 19.86
CA MET A 1 2.09 -0.86 19.59
C MET A 1 2.31 -1.19 18.12
N ARG A 2 2.51 -2.45 17.76
CA ARG A 2 2.79 -2.86 16.38
C ARG A 2 2.13 -4.18 16.02
N ILE A 3 1.80 -4.33 14.75
CA ILE A 3 1.41 -5.60 14.15
C ILE A 3 2.66 -6.13 13.44
N SER A 4 3.12 -7.32 13.82
CA SER A 4 4.38 -7.88 13.32
C SER A 4 4.15 -9.22 12.64
N ARG A 5 4.80 -9.40 11.50
CA ARG A 5 4.92 -10.71 10.86
C ARG A 5 5.80 -11.61 11.73
N ARG A 6 5.38 -12.86 11.91
CA ARG A 6 6.13 -13.93 12.57
C ARG A 6 6.27 -15.12 11.65
N PRO A 7 7.46 -15.73 11.56
CA PRO A 7 7.61 -17.04 10.94
C PRO A 7 6.77 -18.07 11.71
N SER A 8 5.77 -18.67 11.05
CA SER A 8 4.91 -19.70 11.62
C SER A 8 4.69 -20.77 10.55
N GLY A 9 5.36 -21.92 10.67
CA GLY A 9 5.26 -23.05 9.74
C GLY A 9 5.46 -22.68 8.26
N GLY A 10 6.41 -21.80 7.94
CA GLY A 10 6.70 -21.30 6.58
C GLY A 10 5.72 -20.22 6.08
N ARG A 11 4.45 -20.30 6.47
CA ARG A 11 3.38 -19.47 5.92
C ARG A 11 3.39 -18.01 6.37
N GLY A 12 3.96 -17.69 7.53
CA GLY A 12 3.97 -16.33 8.10
C GLY A 12 2.61 -15.91 8.67
N GLU A 13 2.56 -15.53 9.94
CA GLU A 13 1.35 -15.02 10.61
C GLU A 13 1.59 -13.61 11.15
N TYR A 14 0.53 -12.81 11.31
CA TYR A 14 0.64 -11.49 11.94
C TYR A 14 0.15 -11.53 13.38
N GLU A 15 0.95 -10.95 14.27
CA GLU A 15 0.69 -10.86 15.70
C GLU A 15 0.65 -9.40 16.14
N LEU A 16 -0.22 -9.09 17.10
CA LEU A 16 -0.28 -7.78 17.74
C LEU A 16 0.58 -7.77 19.00
N ALA A 17 1.46 -6.77 19.15
CA ALA A 17 2.39 -6.70 20.27
C ALA A 17 2.67 -5.27 20.74
N GLY A 18 3.15 -5.18 21.98
CA GLY A 18 3.61 -3.96 22.62
C GLY A 18 2.52 -3.18 23.36
N THR A 19 2.86 -1.95 23.72
CA THR A 19 2.01 -1.04 24.48
C THR A 19 1.90 0.29 23.72
N LEU A 20 0.80 1.01 23.90
CA LEU A 20 0.63 2.36 23.39
C LEU A 20 -0.21 3.18 24.37
N ARG A 21 0.36 4.25 24.90
CA ARG A 21 -0.29 5.14 25.88
C ARG A 21 -0.93 4.38 27.07
N GLY A 22 -0.18 3.41 27.62
CA GLY A 22 -0.64 2.58 28.75
C GLY A 22 -1.53 1.39 28.38
N ILE A 23 -2.10 1.35 27.17
CA ILE A 23 -2.91 0.23 26.68
C ILE A 23 -1.98 -0.83 26.09
N ARG A 24 -2.04 -2.05 26.62
CA ARG A 24 -1.25 -3.19 26.14
C ARG A 24 -2.01 -3.89 25.00
N ALA A 25 -1.27 -4.53 24.10
CA ALA A 25 -1.87 -5.32 23.02
C ALA A 25 -2.88 -6.36 23.53
N ARG A 26 -2.62 -6.96 24.70
CA ARG A 26 -3.52 -7.94 25.32
C ARG A 26 -4.86 -7.37 25.75
N ASP A 27 -4.91 -6.07 26.02
CA ASP A 27 -6.15 -5.39 26.39
C ASP A 27 -7.06 -5.21 25.14
N LEU A 28 -6.53 -5.48 23.93
CA LEU A 28 -7.26 -5.52 22.67
C LEU A 28 -7.65 -6.94 22.24
N ALA A 29 -7.51 -7.94 23.12
CA ALA A 29 -8.06 -9.27 22.86
C ALA A 29 -9.55 -9.16 22.51
N ASP A 30 -10.00 -9.97 21.56
CA ASP A 30 -11.36 -10.00 21.04
C ASP A 30 -11.87 -8.71 20.37
N HIS A 31 -11.03 -7.69 20.17
CA HIS A 31 -11.42 -6.50 19.41
C HIS A 31 -11.23 -6.72 17.90
N TYR A 32 -12.11 -6.10 17.11
CA TYR A 32 -11.87 -5.81 15.70
C TYR A 32 -10.86 -4.68 15.58
N ILE A 33 -9.88 -4.86 14.69
CA ILE A 33 -8.90 -3.83 14.36
C ILE A 33 -9.36 -3.09 13.12
N ASN A 34 -9.42 -1.77 13.17
CA ASN A 34 -9.53 -0.90 12.01
C ASN A 34 -8.26 -0.06 11.91
N LEU A 35 -7.92 0.39 10.70
CA LEU A 35 -6.74 1.23 10.47
C LEU A 35 -7.18 2.62 10.05
N GLU A 36 -6.70 3.64 10.75
CA GLU A 36 -6.71 5.00 10.25
C GLU A 36 -5.34 5.26 9.60
N LEU A 37 -5.34 5.36 8.27
CA LEU A 37 -4.16 5.61 7.45
C LEU A 37 -4.10 7.10 7.08
N PRO A 38 -2.92 7.62 6.68
CA PRO A 38 -2.80 9.02 6.31
C PRO A 38 -3.68 9.38 5.11
N GLY A 39 -4.00 10.67 4.98
CA GLY A 39 -4.93 11.14 3.95
C GLY A 39 -6.42 10.93 4.28
N GLY A 40 -6.74 10.65 5.55
CA GLY A 40 -8.12 10.48 6.02
C GLY A 40 -8.74 9.13 5.62
N LEU A 41 -7.90 8.13 5.32
CA LEU A 41 -8.34 6.82 4.86
C LEU A 41 -8.62 5.90 6.06
N LEU A 42 -9.89 5.55 6.26
CA LEU A 42 -10.29 4.57 7.28
C LEU A 42 -10.50 3.20 6.62
N VAL A 43 -9.71 2.20 7.04
CA VAL A 43 -9.83 0.81 6.58
C VAL A 43 -10.51 -0.04 7.64
N LEU A 44 -11.70 -0.54 7.30
CA LEU A 44 -12.45 -1.51 8.07
C LEU A 44 -11.90 -2.91 7.79
N THR A 45 -10.91 -3.34 8.57
CA THR A 45 -10.10 -4.50 8.15
C THR A 45 -10.84 -5.83 8.24
N ARG A 46 -11.89 -5.89 9.07
CA ARG A 46 -12.61 -7.12 9.43
C ARG A 46 -11.68 -8.20 9.99
N ILE A 47 -10.66 -7.78 10.73
CA ILE A 47 -9.71 -8.66 11.41
C ILE A 47 -9.91 -8.51 12.90
N ARG A 48 -10.02 -9.65 13.60
CA ARG A 48 -10.17 -9.73 15.04
C ARG A 48 -8.86 -10.19 15.68
N VAL A 49 -8.53 -9.63 16.84
CA VAL A 49 -7.43 -10.11 17.68
C VAL A 49 -7.92 -11.32 18.47
N VAL A 50 -7.17 -12.42 18.41
CA VAL A 50 -7.50 -13.66 19.13
C VAL A 50 -6.28 -14.13 19.91
N GLU A 51 -6.48 -14.50 21.18
CA GLU A 51 -5.43 -15.14 21.97
C GLU A 51 -5.34 -16.63 21.65
N GLN A 52 -4.15 -17.09 21.24
CA GLN A 52 -3.89 -18.50 20.93
C GLN A 52 -2.47 -18.88 21.35
N GLY A 53 -2.37 -19.74 22.36
CA GLY A 53 -1.08 -20.22 22.89
C GLY A 53 -0.23 -19.09 23.49
N GLY A 54 -0.87 -18.17 24.24
CA GLY A 54 -0.21 -17.01 24.87
C GLY A 54 0.22 -15.91 23.89
N LYS A 55 -0.20 -15.99 22.62
CA LYS A 55 0.10 -14.99 21.58
C LYS A 55 -1.18 -14.38 21.04
N LEU A 56 -1.13 -13.08 20.71
CA LEU A 56 -2.24 -12.35 20.13
C LEU A 56 -2.13 -12.38 18.61
N ARG A 57 -2.91 -13.25 17.99
CA ARG A 57 -2.91 -13.45 16.53
C ARG A 57 -4.01 -12.63 15.87
N LEU A 58 -3.73 -12.15 14.67
CA LEU A 58 -4.73 -11.52 13.82
C LEU A 58 -5.47 -12.58 13.02
N ARG A 59 -6.80 -12.63 13.15
CA ARG A 59 -7.66 -13.58 12.44
C ARG A 59 -8.70 -12.84 11.60
N MET A 60 -8.74 -13.16 10.31
CA MET A 60 -9.77 -12.64 9.41
C MET A 60 -11.16 -13.15 9.83
N ARG A 61 -12.15 -12.24 9.83
CA ARG A 61 -13.56 -12.50 10.14
C ARG A 61 -14.43 -11.79 9.09
N GLY A 62 -14.57 -12.40 7.93
CA GLY A 62 -15.26 -11.80 6.78
C GLY A 62 -14.41 -10.81 5.97
N ALA A 63 -13.08 -10.86 6.14
CA ALA A 63 -12.11 -10.20 5.27
C ALA A 63 -11.67 -11.15 4.14
N ASP A 64 -11.53 -10.62 2.94
CA ASP A 64 -11.09 -11.40 1.76
C ASP A 64 -9.58 -11.54 1.67
N ILE A 65 -8.87 -10.58 2.26
CA ILE A 65 -7.41 -10.41 2.17
C ILE A 65 -6.84 -9.99 3.53
N GLN A 66 -5.56 -10.34 3.74
CA GLN A 66 -4.86 -10.10 5.00
C GLN A 66 -4.52 -8.62 5.22
N ILE A 67 -4.28 -8.22 6.47
CA ILE A 67 -4.06 -6.80 6.83
C ILE A 67 -2.95 -6.12 6.03
N GLN A 68 -1.84 -6.81 5.77
CA GLN A 68 -0.76 -6.24 4.97
C GLN A 68 -1.18 -6.00 3.53
N LYS A 69 -1.97 -6.92 2.95
CA LYS A 69 -2.48 -6.81 1.58
C LYS A 69 -3.45 -5.64 1.46
N GLN A 70 -4.24 -5.38 2.51
CA GLN A 70 -5.12 -4.22 2.56
C GLN A 70 -4.33 -2.91 2.52
N ILE A 71 -3.24 -2.80 3.29
CA ILE A 71 -2.36 -1.62 3.27
C ILE A 71 -1.67 -1.48 1.92
N THR A 72 -1.07 -2.56 1.40
CA THR A 72 -0.33 -2.50 0.13
C THR A 72 -1.24 -2.16 -1.04
N ALA A 73 -2.44 -2.75 -1.10
CA ALA A 73 -3.43 -2.42 -2.11
C ALA A 73 -3.90 -0.97 -1.98
N ALA A 74 -4.20 -0.48 -0.77
CA ALA A 74 -4.64 0.89 -0.56
C ALA A 74 -3.62 1.95 -1.02
N PHE A 75 -2.32 1.63 -0.96
CA PHE A 75 -1.22 2.54 -1.32
C PHE A 75 -0.54 2.20 -2.66
N LEU A 76 -1.21 1.45 -3.54
CA LEU A 76 -0.68 1.03 -4.84
C LEU A 76 0.72 0.41 -4.77
N MET A 77 1.04 -0.25 -3.66
CA MET A 77 2.31 -0.95 -3.51
C MET A 77 2.28 -2.26 -4.31
N PRO A 78 3.41 -2.73 -4.83
CA PRO A 78 3.49 -4.03 -5.51
C PRO A 78 3.04 -5.17 -4.59
N ASP A 79 2.68 -6.31 -5.15
CA ASP A 79 2.12 -7.39 -4.33
C ASP A 79 3.14 -7.94 -3.31
N SER A 80 2.84 -7.78 -2.01
CA SER A 80 3.71 -8.24 -0.92
C SER A 80 3.60 -9.75 -0.69
N GLN A 81 4.69 -10.40 -0.35
CA GLN A 81 4.71 -11.78 0.09
C GLN A 81 4.52 -11.90 1.61
N ARG A 82 4.04 -13.08 2.02
CA ARG A 82 3.91 -13.42 3.45
C ARG A 82 5.06 -14.31 3.93
N GLU A 83 5.53 -15.18 3.05
CA GLU A 83 6.60 -16.15 3.31
C GLU A 83 7.97 -15.53 3.01
N PHE A 84 8.93 -15.73 3.91
CA PHE A 84 10.27 -15.16 3.76
C PHE A 84 11.12 -15.94 2.75
N GLY A 85 10.89 -17.25 2.62
CA GLY A 85 11.65 -18.13 1.74
C GLY A 85 11.47 -17.82 0.25
N THR A 86 10.37 -17.16 -0.11
CA THR A 86 10.03 -16.78 -1.49
C THR A 86 10.44 -15.36 -1.86
N LEU A 87 11.03 -14.60 -0.93
CA LEU A 87 11.39 -13.21 -1.17
C LEU A 87 12.53 -13.09 -2.20
N GLY A 88 12.50 -12.00 -2.96
CA GLY A 88 13.58 -11.62 -3.87
C GLY A 88 14.80 -11.11 -3.09
N ALA A 89 15.90 -10.92 -3.81
CA ALA A 89 17.14 -10.34 -3.31
C ALA A 89 17.49 -9.07 -4.11
N GLY A 90 18.27 -8.17 -3.51
CA GLY A 90 18.73 -6.92 -4.13
C GLY A 90 17.77 -5.73 -3.98
N GLU A 91 18.12 -4.64 -4.66
CA GLU A 91 17.32 -3.41 -4.77
C GLU A 91 16.58 -3.33 -6.12
N PRO A 92 15.48 -2.56 -6.21
CA PRO A 92 14.71 -1.97 -5.11
C PRO A 92 13.94 -3.00 -4.27
N VAL A 93 13.73 -2.73 -2.98
CA VAL A 93 13.02 -3.64 -2.07
C VAL A 93 11.55 -3.79 -2.47
N LEU A 94 10.86 -2.69 -2.79
CA LEU A 94 9.48 -2.71 -3.23
C LEU A 94 9.34 -3.18 -4.69
N GLN A 95 9.39 -4.49 -4.88
CA GLN A 95 9.02 -5.16 -6.12
C GLN A 95 7.97 -6.24 -5.88
N GLU A 96 7.11 -6.46 -6.87
CA GLU A 96 6.11 -7.51 -6.81
C GLU A 96 6.75 -8.87 -6.51
N GLY A 97 6.23 -9.53 -5.47
CA GLY A 97 6.75 -10.83 -5.06
C GLY A 97 8.09 -10.80 -4.33
N ALA A 98 8.72 -9.64 -4.19
CA ALA A 98 10.09 -9.56 -3.69
C ALA A 98 10.21 -9.09 -2.24
N TYR A 99 9.16 -8.54 -1.62
CA TYR A 99 9.19 -8.04 -0.24
C TYR A 99 8.05 -8.56 0.62
N ALA A 100 8.21 -8.48 1.94
CA ALA A 100 7.17 -8.68 2.93
C ALA A 100 7.01 -7.42 3.79
N VAL A 101 5.79 -7.17 4.27
CA VAL A 101 5.55 -6.20 5.34
C VAL A 101 5.91 -6.86 6.67
N GLU A 102 6.97 -6.40 7.32
CA GLU A 102 7.45 -6.94 8.59
C GLU A 102 6.68 -6.37 9.77
N HIS A 103 6.53 -5.04 9.78
CA HIS A 103 5.90 -4.31 10.86
C HIS A 103 4.93 -3.26 10.32
N ILE A 104 3.76 -3.18 10.94
CA ILE A 104 2.82 -2.08 10.79
C ILE A 104 2.80 -1.36 12.15
N GLU A 105 3.26 -0.11 12.17
CA GLU A 105 3.47 0.61 13.42
C GLU A 105 2.33 1.58 13.71
N ALA A 106 1.66 1.37 14.85
CA ALA A 106 0.61 2.25 15.31
C ALA A 106 1.15 3.29 16.29
N HIS A 107 0.97 4.57 15.96
CA HIS A 107 1.40 5.70 16.79
C HIS A 107 0.27 6.27 17.66
N SER A 108 -0.99 5.95 17.34
CA SER A 108 -2.16 6.24 18.18
C SER A 108 -3.17 5.11 18.13
N LEU A 109 -4.00 5.02 19.16
CA LEU A 109 -5.07 4.03 19.30
C LEU A 109 -6.31 4.73 19.84
N ILE A 110 -7.47 4.41 19.28
CA ILE A 110 -8.78 4.81 19.78
C ILE A 110 -9.59 3.52 19.98
N ILE A 111 -10.14 3.32 21.19
CA ILE A 111 -11.07 2.23 21.46
C ILE A 111 -12.48 2.77 21.27
N ILE A 112 -13.25 2.11 20.40
CA ILE A 112 -14.65 2.38 20.14
C ILE A 112 -15.44 1.20 20.71
N PRO A 113 -16.14 1.38 21.84
CA PRO A 113 -16.94 0.33 22.45
C PRO A 113 -18.03 -0.20 21.49
N PRO A 114 -18.41 -1.48 21.58
CA PRO A 114 -17.94 -2.46 22.58
C PRO A 114 -16.65 -3.20 22.19
N GLU A 115 -16.37 -3.40 20.89
CA GLU A 115 -15.34 -4.35 20.45
C GLU A 115 -14.48 -3.82 19.28
N THR A 116 -14.31 -2.51 19.11
CA THR A 116 -13.52 -1.95 18.01
C THR A 116 -12.31 -1.17 18.52
N ALA A 117 -11.16 -1.39 17.89
CA ALA A 117 -9.95 -0.62 18.11
C ALA A 117 -9.48 -0.03 16.77
N VAL A 118 -9.34 1.29 16.71
CA VAL A 118 -8.80 2.00 15.55
C VAL A 118 -7.33 2.33 15.81
N LEU A 119 -6.45 1.70 15.05
CA LEU A 119 -5.01 1.97 15.08
C LEU A 119 -4.67 3.04 14.05
N LYS A 120 -4.07 4.15 14.48
CA LYS A 120 -3.52 5.15 13.56
C LYS A 120 -2.12 4.74 13.16
N VAL A 121 -1.93 4.50 11.87
CA VAL A 121 -0.68 3.99 11.29
C VAL A 121 -0.15 5.02 10.31
N ASN A 122 1.11 5.41 10.47
CA ASN A 122 1.78 6.35 9.56
C ASN A 122 2.98 5.74 8.85
N LYS A 123 3.43 4.55 9.24
CA LYS A 123 4.55 3.87 8.63
C LYS A 123 4.44 2.35 8.70
N ILE A 124 5.12 1.70 7.77
CA ILE A 124 5.36 0.26 7.78
C ILE A 124 6.85 -0.01 7.57
N ILE A 125 7.32 -1.14 8.09
CA ILE A 125 8.65 -1.66 7.82
C ILE A 125 8.49 -2.83 6.86
N VAL A 126 9.23 -2.80 5.75
CA VAL A 126 9.28 -3.87 4.75
C VAL A 126 10.66 -4.51 4.72
N ALA A 127 10.75 -5.75 4.23
CA ALA A 127 12.01 -6.45 4.07
C ALA A 127 11.99 -7.39 2.86
N ASN A 128 13.17 -7.68 2.31
CA ASN A 128 13.41 -8.77 1.36
C ASN A 128 14.57 -9.66 1.84
N ARG A 129 15.10 -10.56 1.01
CA ARG A 129 16.21 -11.44 1.44
C ARG A 129 17.52 -10.70 1.68
N SER A 130 17.73 -9.55 1.03
CA SER A 130 18.98 -8.77 1.10
C SER A 130 18.89 -7.61 2.07
N HIS A 131 17.71 -7.05 2.28
CA HIS A 131 17.44 -5.91 3.13
C HIS A 131 16.48 -6.32 4.24
N LEU A 132 16.98 -6.31 5.48
CA LEU A 132 16.23 -6.78 6.64
C LEU A 132 15.21 -5.76 7.16
N ALA A 133 15.30 -4.49 6.76
CA ALA A 133 14.33 -3.46 7.10
C ALA A 133 14.49 -2.23 6.19
N GLU A 134 13.41 -1.82 5.56
CA GLU A 134 13.23 -0.51 4.91
C GLU A 134 11.95 0.13 5.45
N GLU A 135 12.02 1.40 5.84
CA GLU A 135 10.86 2.15 6.34
C GLU A 135 10.12 2.81 5.18
N VAL A 136 8.80 2.63 5.15
CA VAL A 136 7.91 3.27 4.19
C VAL A 136 7.00 4.24 4.93
N ASP A 137 7.16 5.55 4.71
CA ASP A 137 6.28 6.59 5.25
C ASP A 137 4.97 6.65 4.47
N LEU A 138 3.87 6.28 5.12
CA LEU A 138 2.54 6.26 4.51
C LEU A 138 1.96 7.67 4.30
N ARG A 139 2.49 8.71 4.96
CA ARG A 139 2.07 10.10 4.74
C ARG A 139 2.55 10.60 3.39
N GLU A 140 3.80 10.33 3.05
CA GLU A 140 4.36 10.64 1.73
C GLU A 140 3.62 9.87 0.63
N ARG A 141 3.36 8.57 0.86
CA ARG A 141 2.55 7.78 -0.08
C ARG A 141 1.14 8.29 -0.20
N ALA A 142 0.49 8.69 0.90
CA ALA A 142 -0.85 9.27 0.84
C ALA A 142 -0.88 10.56 0.02
N ALA A 143 0.12 11.43 0.16
CA ALA A 143 0.24 12.64 -0.64
C ALA A 143 0.39 12.32 -2.14
N MET A 144 1.27 11.39 -2.51
CA MET A 144 1.42 10.94 -3.90
C MET A 144 0.13 10.33 -4.45
N LEU A 145 -0.55 9.49 -3.66
CA LEU A 145 -1.80 8.85 -4.05
C LEU A 145 -2.93 9.85 -4.25
N GLN A 146 -3.08 10.81 -3.33
CA GLN A 146 -4.09 11.86 -3.44
C GLN A 146 -3.84 12.73 -4.67
N GLU A 147 -2.58 13.06 -4.97
CA GLU A 147 -2.23 13.82 -6.16
C GLU A 147 -2.53 13.03 -7.44
N ALA A 148 -2.16 11.75 -7.49
CA ALA A 148 -2.49 10.87 -8.61
C ALA A 148 -4.00 10.74 -8.84
N TRP A 149 -4.81 10.65 -7.78
CA TRP A 149 -6.27 10.63 -7.89
C TRP A 149 -6.84 11.96 -8.38
N LYS A 150 -6.34 13.08 -7.83
CA LYS A 150 -6.79 14.43 -8.16
C LYS A 150 -6.49 14.79 -9.61
N ARG A 151 -5.29 14.46 -10.09
CA ARG A 151 -4.79 14.74 -11.44
C ARG A 151 -4.92 13.55 -12.39
N ARG A 152 -5.81 12.61 -12.10
CA ARG A 152 -5.96 11.39 -12.90
C ARG A 152 -6.22 11.65 -14.40
N GLN A 153 -6.81 12.79 -14.75
CA GLN A 153 -7.12 13.18 -16.13
C GLN A 153 -5.87 13.58 -16.94
N ASP A 154 -4.74 13.78 -16.27
CA ASP A 154 -3.45 14.07 -16.92
C ASP A 154 -2.78 12.79 -17.44
N PHE A 155 -3.34 11.61 -17.13
CA PHE A 155 -2.90 10.32 -17.64
C PHE A 155 -3.79 9.83 -18.80
N PRO A 156 -3.32 8.88 -19.62
CA PRO A 156 -4.15 8.15 -20.57
C PRO A 156 -5.45 7.64 -19.94
N ASN A 157 -6.54 7.67 -20.72
CA ASN A 157 -7.90 7.37 -20.25
C ASN A 157 -8.02 6.03 -19.51
N GLU A 158 -7.29 5.01 -19.97
CA GLU A 158 -7.26 3.68 -19.33
C GLU A 158 -6.67 3.72 -17.91
N ILE A 159 -5.63 4.53 -17.68
CA ILE A 159 -5.01 4.71 -16.36
C ILE A 159 -5.93 5.57 -15.49
N ALA A 160 -6.48 6.65 -16.05
CA ALA A 160 -7.41 7.54 -15.36
C ALA A 160 -8.63 6.79 -14.81
N ALA A 161 -9.22 5.91 -15.62
CA ALA A 161 -10.36 5.08 -15.23
C ALA A 161 -10.01 4.08 -14.11
N LEU A 162 -8.82 3.49 -14.15
CA LEU A 162 -8.35 2.59 -13.10
C LEU A 162 -8.06 3.34 -11.79
N LEU A 163 -7.45 4.53 -11.86
CA LEU A 163 -7.22 5.40 -10.70
C LEU A 163 -8.54 5.83 -10.05
N GLN A 164 -9.56 6.18 -10.85
CA GLN A 164 -10.89 6.49 -10.34
C GLN A 164 -11.53 5.28 -9.64
N ARG A 165 -11.44 4.09 -10.24
CA ARG A 165 -11.97 2.86 -9.64
C ARG A 165 -11.23 2.53 -8.34
N HIS A 166 -9.92 2.69 -8.33
CA HIS A 166 -9.10 2.51 -7.13
C HIS A 166 -9.51 3.48 -6.02
N GLU A 167 -9.65 4.77 -6.32
CA GLU A 167 -10.11 5.79 -5.37
C GLU A 167 -11.46 5.41 -4.76
N ALA A 168 -12.43 5.00 -5.58
CA ALA A 168 -13.75 4.60 -5.10
C ALA A 168 -13.68 3.40 -4.14
N ILE A 169 -12.88 2.38 -4.47
CA ILE A 169 -12.69 1.21 -3.60
C ILE A 169 -12.02 1.62 -2.28
N VAL A 170 -10.92 2.38 -2.33
CA VAL A 170 -10.19 2.77 -1.12
C VAL A 170 -11.03 3.66 -0.21
N ARG A 171 -11.78 4.63 -0.79
CA ARG A 171 -12.66 5.52 -0.02
C ARG A 171 -13.88 4.82 0.57
N SER A 172 -14.28 3.66 0.06
CA SER A 172 -15.33 2.84 0.69
C SER A 172 -14.92 2.29 2.06
N GLY A 173 -13.61 2.29 2.34
CA GLY A 173 -13.01 1.78 3.58
C GLY A 173 -12.94 0.26 3.68
N THR A 174 -13.52 -0.49 2.73
CA THR A 174 -13.42 -1.96 2.72
C THR A 174 -12.47 -2.40 1.61
N ILE A 175 -11.21 -2.66 1.98
CA ILE A 175 -10.18 -3.09 1.02
C ILE A 175 -10.27 -4.60 0.82
N THR A 176 -10.66 -5.01 -0.38
CA THR A 176 -10.83 -6.43 -0.77
C THR A 176 -9.85 -6.81 -1.88
N ARG A 177 -9.95 -8.06 -2.35
CA ARG A 177 -9.21 -8.53 -3.53
C ARG A 177 -9.44 -7.66 -4.77
N ALA A 178 -10.59 -6.98 -4.87
CA ALA A 178 -10.83 -6.04 -5.97
C ALA A 178 -9.82 -4.88 -5.99
N ALA A 179 -9.37 -4.41 -4.82
CA ALA A 179 -8.33 -3.39 -4.73
C ALA A 179 -6.98 -3.92 -5.23
N GLU A 180 -6.60 -5.14 -4.85
CA GLU A 180 -5.37 -5.80 -5.35
C GLU A 180 -5.41 -5.92 -6.88
N THR A 181 -6.52 -6.39 -7.43
CA THR A 181 -6.69 -6.52 -8.89
C THR A 181 -6.57 -5.18 -9.59
N VAL A 182 -7.20 -4.12 -9.08
CA VAL A 182 -7.10 -2.78 -9.69
C VAL A 182 -5.69 -2.23 -9.58
N ALA A 183 -5.02 -2.40 -8.43
CA ALA A 183 -3.62 -1.98 -8.26
C ALA A 183 -2.68 -2.70 -9.24
N ALA A 184 -2.86 -4.01 -9.45
CA ALA A 184 -2.11 -4.77 -10.45
C ALA A 184 -2.40 -4.30 -11.88
N GLN A 185 -3.66 -4.01 -12.21
CA GLN A 185 -4.05 -3.45 -13.51
C GLN A 185 -3.41 -2.08 -13.76
N ILE A 186 -3.36 -1.20 -12.74
CA ILE A 186 -2.68 0.10 -12.84
C ILE A 186 -1.20 -0.11 -13.17
N ARG A 187 -0.51 -1.00 -12.44
CA ARG A 187 0.90 -1.31 -12.69
C ARG A 187 1.15 -1.76 -14.12
N VAL A 188 0.37 -2.72 -14.62
CA VAL A 188 0.50 -3.23 -16.00
C VAL A 188 0.27 -2.12 -17.02
N ARG A 189 -0.81 -1.33 -16.87
CA ARG A 189 -1.11 -0.23 -17.81
C ARG A 189 -0.06 0.87 -17.79
N VAL A 190 0.48 1.21 -16.62
CA VAL A 190 1.56 2.20 -16.50
C VAL A 190 2.86 1.69 -17.13
N PHE A 191 3.14 0.40 -17.05
CA PHE A 191 4.27 -0.21 -17.76
C PHE A 191 4.10 -0.11 -19.28
N GLU A 192 2.95 -0.54 -19.80
CA GLU A 192 2.63 -0.47 -21.24
C GLU A 192 2.63 0.96 -21.79
N ARG A 193 2.29 1.96 -20.96
CA ARG A 193 2.19 3.38 -21.31
C ARG A 193 3.33 4.24 -20.78
N SER A 194 4.41 3.63 -20.31
CA SER A 194 5.51 4.35 -19.66
C SER A 194 6.11 5.44 -20.55
N ALA A 195 6.29 5.15 -21.85
CA ALA A 195 6.73 6.13 -22.83
C ALA A 195 5.73 7.29 -23.03
N ASP A 196 4.42 6.98 -23.11
CA ASP A 196 3.36 7.95 -23.35
C ASP A 196 3.22 8.97 -22.20
N ILE A 197 3.64 8.60 -20.99
CA ILE A 197 3.62 9.46 -19.79
C ILE A 197 5.02 9.90 -19.35
N GLY A 198 6.03 9.72 -20.19
CA GLY A 198 7.37 10.28 -20.00
C GLY A 198 8.19 9.68 -18.85
N ILE A 199 7.96 8.41 -18.50
CA ILE A 199 8.67 7.73 -17.40
C ILE A 199 9.39 6.47 -17.86
N VAL A 200 10.42 6.08 -17.10
CA VAL A 200 11.01 4.74 -17.16
C VAL A 200 10.47 3.93 -15.98
N TYR A 201 9.77 2.85 -16.27
CA TYR A 201 9.14 2.00 -15.25
C TYR A 201 9.22 0.53 -15.64
N GLY A 202 9.56 -0.33 -14.67
CA GLY A 202 9.54 -1.77 -14.82
C GLY A 202 8.24 -2.36 -14.26
N GLU A 203 7.66 -3.36 -14.93
CA GLU A 203 6.35 -3.94 -14.63
C GLU A 203 6.12 -4.35 -13.16
N ARG A 204 7.18 -4.82 -12.50
CA ARG A 204 7.14 -5.29 -11.10
C ARG A 204 7.44 -4.20 -10.07
N GLY A 205 7.82 -3.01 -10.51
CA GLY A 205 8.25 -1.93 -9.64
C GLY A 205 7.10 -1.27 -8.86
N ASP A 206 7.47 -0.36 -7.97
CA ASP A 206 6.52 0.51 -7.29
C ASP A 206 5.98 1.60 -8.22
N VAL A 207 4.70 1.52 -8.56
CA VAL A 207 4.06 2.39 -9.56
C VAL A 207 3.75 3.78 -9.04
N LEU A 208 3.52 3.93 -7.74
CA LEU A 208 3.02 5.19 -7.18
C LEU A 208 4.03 6.33 -7.27
N PRO A 209 5.33 6.14 -6.92
CA PRO A 209 6.33 7.17 -7.14
C PRO A 209 6.45 7.56 -8.61
N LYS A 210 6.27 6.60 -9.54
CA LYS A 210 6.37 6.86 -10.98
C LYS A 210 5.19 7.63 -11.54
N LEU A 211 3.98 7.38 -11.06
CA LEU A 211 2.83 8.22 -11.36
C LEU A 211 3.05 9.65 -10.83
N ALA A 212 3.63 9.80 -9.64
CA ALA A 212 3.95 11.11 -9.09
C ALA A 212 5.05 11.84 -9.90
N ASP A 213 6.08 11.11 -10.34
CA ASP A 213 7.14 11.64 -11.22
C ASP A 213 6.56 12.12 -12.56
N ALA A 214 5.68 11.33 -13.19
CA ALA A 214 5.01 11.70 -14.43
C ALA A 214 4.23 13.02 -14.32
N LEU A 215 3.58 13.27 -13.17
CA LEU A 215 2.83 14.51 -12.92
C LEU A 215 3.71 15.74 -12.69
N ARG A 216 4.99 15.55 -12.38
CA ARG A 216 6.00 16.62 -12.24
C ARG A 216 6.70 16.92 -13.55
N TYR A 217 6.64 16.01 -14.51
CA TYR A 217 7.28 16.16 -15.80
C TYR A 217 6.42 17.07 -16.70
N GLU A 218 6.80 18.34 -16.83
CA GLU A 218 6.30 19.18 -17.90
C GLU A 218 7.01 18.80 -19.20
N VAL A 219 6.27 18.27 -20.18
CA VAL A 219 6.80 18.08 -21.53
C VAL A 219 7.21 19.45 -22.05
N PRO A 220 8.49 19.69 -22.37
CA PRO A 220 8.88 20.93 -23.03
C PRO A 220 8.09 21.02 -24.33
N LYS A 221 7.29 22.08 -24.51
CA LYS A 221 6.62 22.31 -25.79
C LYS A 221 7.69 22.31 -26.87
N PRO A 222 7.58 21.49 -27.93
CA PRO A 222 8.53 21.55 -29.02
C PRO A 222 8.52 22.97 -29.58
N SER A 223 9.66 23.63 -29.48
CA SER A 223 9.91 24.94 -30.07
C SER A 223 10.15 24.78 -31.57
N ILE A 224 9.16 24.27 -32.30
CA ILE A 224 9.19 24.34 -33.76
C ILE A 224 8.15 25.37 -34.14
N ALA A 225 8.59 26.62 -34.23
CA ALA A 225 7.92 27.61 -35.05
C ALA A 225 8.06 27.11 -36.50
N VAL A 226 6.97 26.57 -37.04
CA VAL A 226 6.86 26.19 -38.45
C VAL A 226 6.71 27.50 -39.24
N ASP A 227 7.79 28.26 -39.36
CA ASP A 227 7.82 29.48 -40.18
C ASP A 227 9.11 29.64 -41.01
N ASN A 228 10.04 28.68 -40.98
CA ASN A 228 11.26 28.73 -41.82
C ASN A 228 11.48 27.42 -42.59
N VAL A 229 10.49 27.01 -43.39
CA VAL A 229 10.76 26.15 -44.54
C VAL A 229 10.58 27.02 -45.77
N ASP A 230 11.70 27.55 -46.27
CA ASP A 230 11.73 28.16 -47.61
C ASP A 230 11.29 27.09 -48.63
N PRO A 231 10.31 27.36 -49.50
CA PRO A 231 10.02 26.49 -50.62
C PRO A 231 11.12 26.65 -51.67
N GLU A 232 11.89 25.59 -51.92
CA GLU A 232 12.61 25.39 -53.20
C GLU A 232 11.67 24.82 -54.27
#